data_AF-Q9YH99-F1
#
_entry.id   AF-Q9YH99-F1
#
_cell.length_a   1.000
_cell.length_b   1.000
_cell.length_c   1.000
_cell.angle_alpha   90.00
_cell.angle_beta   90.00
_cell.angle_gamma   90.00
#
_symmetry.space_group_name_H-M   'P 1'
#
loop_
_entity.id
_entity.type
_entity.pdbx_description
1 polymer ?
#
loop_
_entity_poly.entity_id
_entity_poly.type
_entity_poly.pdbx_seq_one_letter_code
_entity_poly.pdbx_strand_id
1 'polypeptide(L)'
;RKLAFRYRRVREIYDKYKTNVGGLLSPQKREALQRLRTDIEVLTDSWLETALKSLLLIQSRKNCVNILITTTQLVPALAKVLLYGLGEVFPIENIYSATKIGKESCFERIVSRFGKKVT
;
A
#
# COMPACT_ATOMS: atom_id res chain seq x y z
N ARG A 1 -0.94 -25.91 0.81
CA ARG A 1 -1.83 -25.60 -0.34
C ARG A 1 -2.89 -24.52 -0.03
N LYS A 2 -3.78 -24.68 0.97
CA LYS A 2 -4.85 -23.69 1.29
C LYS A 2 -4.35 -22.26 1.58
N LEU A 3 -3.22 -22.11 2.28
CA LEU A 3 -2.65 -20.79 2.61
C LEU A 3 -2.21 -20.00 1.39
N ALA A 4 -1.48 -20.64 0.47
CA ALA A 4 -1.03 -20.00 -0.77
C ALA A 4 -2.21 -19.53 -1.63
N PHE A 5 -3.29 -20.32 -1.68
CA PHE A 5 -4.53 -19.94 -2.37
C PHE A 5 -5.13 -18.66 -1.78
N ARG A 6 -5.19 -18.53 -0.44
CA ARG A 6 -5.69 -17.32 0.22
C ARG A 6 -4.86 -16.08 -0.14
N TYR A 7 -3.53 -16.16 -0.10
CA TYR A 7 -2.68 -15.03 -0.46
C TYR A 7 -2.75 -14.67 -1.95
N ARG A 8 -2.92 -15.66 -2.84
CA ARG A 8 -3.19 -15.40 -4.26
C ARG A 8 -4.52 -14.65 -4.44
N ARG A 9 -5.57 -15.08 -3.73
CA ARG A 9 -6.86 -14.39 -3.76
C ARG A 9 -6.78 -12.96 -3.22
N VAL A 10 -6.02 -12.74 -2.15
CA VAL A 10 -5.75 -11.38 -1.62
C VAL A 10 -5.05 -10.52 -2.68
N ARG A 11 -4.06 -11.06 -3.40
CA ARG A 11 -3.40 -10.38 -4.52
C ARG A 11 -4.39 -9.99 -5.62
N GLU A 12 -5.21 -10.92 -6.08
CA GLU A 12 -6.25 -10.65 -7.10
C GLU A 12 -7.20 -9.54 -6.67
N ILE A 13 -7.66 -9.54 -5.41
CA ILE A 13 -8.54 -8.50 -4.87
C ILE A 13 -7.81 -7.15 -4.85
N TYR A 14 -6.58 -7.12 -4.33
CA TYR A 14 -5.78 -5.90 -4.29
C TYR A 14 -5.58 -5.32 -5.68
N ASP A 15 -5.09 -6.12 -6.63
CA ASP A 15 -4.81 -5.66 -7.99
C ASP A 15 -6.07 -5.19 -8.72
N LYS A 16 -7.22 -5.82 -8.47
CA LYS A 16 -8.52 -5.42 -9.05
C LYS A 16 -9.04 -4.09 -8.48
N TYR A 17 -8.84 -3.83 -7.19
CA TYR A 17 -9.47 -2.68 -6.51
C TYR A 17 -8.48 -1.58 -6.08
N LYS A 18 -7.18 -1.69 -6.40
CA LYS A 18 -6.16 -0.72 -5.98
C LYS A 18 -6.38 0.72 -6.43
N THR A 19 -7.04 0.92 -7.57
CA THR A 19 -7.44 2.25 -8.09
C THR A 19 -8.92 2.55 -7.85
N ASN A 20 -9.71 1.60 -7.34
CA ASN A 20 -11.13 1.75 -7.09
C ASN A 20 -11.58 0.93 -5.87
N VAL A 21 -11.11 1.33 -4.69
CA VAL A 21 -11.48 0.66 -3.42
C VAL A 21 -12.99 0.74 -3.17
N GLY A 22 -13.67 1.76 -3.71
CA GLY A 22 -15.13 1.90 -3.62
C GLY A 22 -15.89 0.72 -4.22
N GLY A 23 -15.32 0.05 -5.24
CA GLY A 23 -15.91 -1.16 -5.83
C GLY A 23 -15.86 -2.40 -4.94
N LEU A 24 -15.10 -2.37 -3.84
CA LEU A 24 -15.05 -3.44 -2.83
C LEU A 24 -16.09 -3.25 -1.71
N LEU A 25 -16.68 -2.06 -1.61
CA LEU A 25 -17.52 -1.64 -0.49
C LEU A 25 -19.00 -1.54 -0.92
N SER A 26 -19.92 -1.68 0.05
CA SER A 26 -21.31 -1.29 -0.19
C SER A 26 -21.41 0.22 -0.41
N PRO A 27 -22.45 0.73 -1.10
CA PRO A 27 -22.62 2.17 -1.32
C PRO A 27 -22.52 3.00 -0.03
N GLN A 28 -23.16 2.55 1.05
CA GLN A 28 -23.13 3.22 2.36
C GLN A 28 -21.72 3.27 2.95
N LYS A 29 -20.95 2.19 2.83
CA LYS A 29 -19.56 2.13 3.32
C LYS A 29 -18.63 2.97 2.46
N ARG A 30 -18.87 3.05 1.14
CA ARG A 30 -18.13 3.92 0.23
C ARG A 30 -18.32 5.39 0.61
N GLU A 31 -19.55 5.83 0.84
CA GLU A 31 -19.86 7.20 1.27
C GLU A 31 -19.26 7.52 2.64
N ALA A 32 -19.38 6.59 3.60
CA ALA A 32 -18.77 6.76 4.92
C ALA A 32 -17.25 6.86 4.85
N LEU A 33 -16.59 6.04 4.00
CA LEU A 33 -15.14 6.13 3.78
C LEU A 33 -14.74 7.47 3.15
N GLN A 34 -15.52 7.97 2.19
CA GLN A 34 -15.25 9.27 1.57
C GLN A 34 -15.34 10.40 2.59
N ARG A 35 -16.41 10.44 3.41
CA ARG A 35 -16.56 11.41 4.50
C ARG A 35 -15.40 11.34 5.49
N LEU A 36 -15.07 10.13 5.97
CA LEU A 36 -13.98 9.92 6.91
C LEU A 36 -12.63 10.40 6.35
N ARG A 37 -12.35 10.15 5.07
CA ARG A 37 -11.12 10.65 4.43
C ARG A 37 -11.10 12.17 4.37
N THR A 38 -12.21 12.82 4.02
CA THR A 38 -12.31 14.29 4.03
C THR A 38 -12.04 14.86 5.41
N ASP A 39 -12.64 14.29 6.46
CA ASP A 39 -12.40 14.73 7.84
C ASP A 39 -10.92 14.55 8.25
N ILE A 40 -10.29 13.43 7.86
CA ILE A 40 -8.87 13.17 8.11
C ILE A 40 -7.98 14.18 7.38
N GLU A 41 -8.24 14.49 6.10
CA GLU A 41 -7.45 15.50 5.36
C GLU A 41 -7.52 16.86 6.06
N VAL A 42 -8.70 17.29 6.51
CA VAL A 42 -8.88 18.55 7.25
C VAL A 42 -8.13 18.52 8.58
N LEU A 43 -8.28 17.44 9.36
CA LEU A 43 -7.65 17.31 10.68
C LEU A 43 -6.12 17.18 10.63
N THR A 44 -5.56 16.76 9.48
CA THR A 44 -4.12 16.51 9.32
C THR A 44 -3.45 17.54 8.42
N ASP A 45 -4.11 18.66 8.13
CA ASP A 45 -3.62 19.71 7.23
C ASP A 45 -3.11 19.14 5.89
N SER A 46 -3.91 18.25 5.29
CA SER A 46 -3.63 17.59 4.01
C SER A 46 -2.33 16.75 3.99
N TRP A 47 -2.01 16.09 5.11
CA TRP A 47 -0.80 15.24 5.22
C TRP A 47 -0.76 14.15 4.16
N LEU A 48 -1.86 13.40 3.99
CA LEU A 48 -1.91 12.29 3.05
C LEU A 48 -1.86 12.79 1.60
N GLU A 49 -2.56 13.88 1.26
CA GLU A 49 -2.41 14.52 -0.05
C GLU A 49 -0.95 14.91 -0.34
N THR A 50 -0.27 15.52 0.64
CA THR A 50 1.14 15.94 0.52
C THR A 50 2.07 14.74 0.31
N ALA A 51 1.88 13.66 1.09
CA ALA A 51 2.62 12.42 0.93
C ALA A 51 2.36 11.78 -0.44
N LEU A 52 1.10 11.77 -0.90
CA LEU A 52 0.72 11.19 -2.18
C LEU A 52 1.34 11.96 -3.36
N LYS A 53 1.39 13.30 -3.32
CA LYS A 53 2.11 14.10 -4.33
C LYS A 53 3.57 13.68 -4.47
N SER A 54 4.25 13.44 -3.35
CA SER A 54 5.64 12.96 -3.35
C SER A 54 5.77 11.55 -3.92
N LEU A 55 4.88 10.62 -3.53
CA LEU A 55 4.87 9.24 -4.03
C LEU A 55 4.60 9.18 -5.54
N LEU A 56 3.67 10.00 -6.05
CA LEU A 56 3.37 10.11 -7.47
C LEU A 56 4.54 10.70 -8.26
N LEU A 57 5.26 11.68 -7.70
CA LEU A 57 6.47 12.23 -8.30
C LEU A 57 7.61 11.19 -8.38
N ILE A 58 7.74 10.31 -7.40
CA ILE A 58 8.68 9.19 -7.46
C ILE A 58 8.24 8.19 -8.54
N GLN A 59 6.95 7.83 -8.57
CA GLN A 59 6.40 6.87 -9.53
C GLN A 59 6.53 7.32 -11.00
N SER A 60 6.51 8.63 -11.27
CA SER A 60 6.68 9.16 -12.63
C SER A 60 8.12 9.11 -13.15
N ARG A 61 9.13 8.86 -12.30
CA ARG A 61 10.54 8.79 -12.68
C ARG A 61 10.92 7.36 -13.10
N LYS A 62 11.48 7.21 -14.31
CA LYS A 62 11.80 5.92 -14.97
C LYS A 62 12.59 4.92 -14.10
N ASN A 63 13.51 5.41 -13.26
CA ASN A 63 14.43 4.58 -12.48
C ASN A 63 14.16 4.65 -10.97
N CYS A 64 12.96 5.06 -10.58
CA CYS A 64 12.57 5.13 -9.17
C CYS A 64 11.41 4.18 -8.88
N VAL A 65 11.38 3.63 -7.67
CA VAL A 65 10.38 2.64 -7.25
C VAL A 65 9.93 2.96 -5.83
N ASN A 66 8.62 2.99 -5.59
CA ASN A 66 8.05 3.07 -4.26
C ASN A 66 8.02 1.68 -3.60
N ILE A 67 8.53 1.60 -2.37
CA ILE A 67 8.52 0.38 -1.54
C ILE A 67 7.96 0.74 -0.16
N LEU A 68 7.05 -0.09 0.36
CA LEU A 68 6.47 0.09 1.69
C LEU A 68 6.96 -1.01 2.62
N ILE A 69 7.54 -0.62 3.75
CA ILE A 69 7.86 -1.52 4.87
C ILE A 69 7.06 -1.06 6.08
N THR A 70 6.27 -1.97 6.67
CA THR A 70 5.43 -1.67 7.83
C THR A 70 5.52 -2.73 8.90
N THR A 71 5.37 -2.34 10.17
CA THR A 71 5.26 -3.26 11.31
C THR A 71 3.85 -3.87 11.45
N THR A 72 2.90 -3.44 10.61
CA THR A 72 1.55 -4.02 10.56
C THR A 72 1.58 -5.39 9.88
N GLN A 73 0.77 -6.34 10.36
CA GLN A 73 0.58 -7.63 9.69
C GLN A 73 0.14 -7.43 8.24
N LEU A 74 0.58 -8.31 7.33
CA LEU A 74 0.45 -8.10 5.89
C LEU A 74 -1.00 -7.82 5.43
N VAL A 75 -1.98 -8.63 5.84
CA VAL A 75 -3.37 -8.46 5.37
C VAL A 75 -3.99 -7.13 5.85
N PRO A 76 -3.92 -6.76 7.14
CA PRO A 76 -4.34 -5.42 7.59
C PRO A 76 -3.54 -4.27 6.96
N ALA A 77 -2.25 -4.46 6.67
CA ALA A 77 -1.44 -3.46 5.97
C ALA A 77 -1.98 -3.19 4.57
N LEU A 78 -2.30 -4.24 3.80
CA LEU A 78 -2.91 -4.13 2.48
C LEU A 78 -4.28 -3.44 2.54
N ALA A 79 -5.09 -3.77 3.55
CA ALA A 79 -6.37 -3.09 3.78
C ALA A 79 -6.16 -1.58 4.03
N LYS A 80 -5.20 -1.19 4.88
CA LYS A 80 -4.85 0.21 5.09
C LYS A 80 -4.41 0.88 3.80
N VAL A 81 -3.50 0.28 3.02
CA VAL A 81 -3.03 0.85 1.76
C VAL A 81 -4.20 1.13 0.80
N LEU A 82 -5.14 0.19 0.64
CA LEU A 82 -6.35 0.42 -0.15
C LEU A 82 -7.26 1.53 0.44
N LEU A 83 -7.50 1.48 1.75
CA LEU A 83 -8.38 2.41 2.47
C LEU A 83 -7.80 3.82 2.60
N TYR A 84 -6.50 4.02 2.43
CA TYR A 84 -5.85 5.33 2.32
C TYR A 84 -5.58 5.75 0.87
N GLY A 85 -6.02 4.98 -0.13
CA GLY A 85 -5.88 5.35 -1.54
C GLY A 85 -4.44 5.22 -2.08
N LEU A 86 -3.60 4.47 -1.39
CA LEU A 86 -2.20 4.25 -1.74
C LEU A 86 -1.99 3.02 -2.64
N GLY A 87 -3.08 2.36 -3.06
CA GLY A 87 -3.01 1.13 -3.86
C GLY A 87 -2.34 1.31 -5.23
N GLU A 88 -2.53 2.48 -5.83
CA GLU A 88 -1.98 2.81 -7.15
C GLU A 88 -0.46 3.06 -7.14
N VAL A 89 0.06 3.62 -6.03
CA VAL A 89 1.47 3.98 -5.86
C VAL A 89 2.32 2.81 -5.35
N PHE A 90 1.74 1.83 -4.65
CA PHE A 90 2.45 0.66 -4.16
C PHE A 90 1.94 -0.63 -4.83
N PRO A 91 2.69 -1.19 -5.80
CA PRO A 91 2.47 -2.56 -6.25
C PRO A 91 2.50 -3.52 -5.06
N ILE A 92 1.64 -4.54 -5.04
CA ILE A 92 1.51 -5.43 -3.88
C ILE A 92 2.81 -6.18 -3.54
N GLU A 93 3.61 -6.53 -4.54
CA GLU A 93 4.94 -7.12 -4.37
C GLU A 93 5.97 -6.18 -3.72
N ASN A 94 5.70 -4.87 -3.66
CA ASN A 94 6.56 -3.88 -3.02
C ASN A 94 6.13 -3.55 -1.58
N ILE A 95 5.18 -4.31 -1.02
CA ILE A 95 4.70 -4.14 0.35
C ILE A 95 5.24 -5.27 1.23
N TYR A 96 6.08 -4.91 2.19
CA TYR A 96 6.75 -5.83 3.12
C TYR A 96 6.21 -5.63 4.54
N SER A 97 5.83 -6.73 5.18
CA SER A 97 5.44 -6.75 6.61
C SER A 97 6.63 -7.18 7.46
N ALA A 98 7.12 -6.25 8.28
CA ALA A 98 8.21 -6.44 9.22
C ALA A 98 7.75 -7.04 10.57
N THR A 99 6.46 -7.36 10.73
CA THR A 99 5.89 -7.78 12.02
C THR A 99 6.60 -8.98 12.67
N LYS A 100 7.09 -9.93 11.86
CA LYS A 100 7.75 -11.15 12.35
C LYS A 100 9.27 -11.16 12.21
N ILE A 101 9.81 -10.45 11.21
CA ILE A 101 11.22 -10.55 10.82
C ILE A 101 12.02 -9.28 11.11
N GLY A 102 11.37 -8.20 11.54
CA GLY A 102 12.01 -6.90 11.73
C GLY A 102 12.25 -6.15 10.41
N LYS A 103 12.58 -4.85 10.51
CA LYS A 103 12.81 -4.00 9.33
C LYS A 103 14.13 -4.32 8.62
N GLU A 104 15.17 -4.70 9.37
CA GLU A 104 16.49 -5.05 8.82
C GLU A 104 16.39 -6.22 7.83
N SER A 105 15.73 -7.31 8.22
CA SER A 105 15.45 -8.44 7.32
C SER A 105 14.63 -8.04 6.09
N CYS A 106 13.74 -7.04 6.19
CA CYS A 106 13.04 -6.50 5.02
C CYS A 106 14.00 -5.74 4.10
N PHE A 107 14.90 -4.91 4.64
CA PHE A 107 15.90 -4.19 3.86
C PHE A 107 16.84 -5.15 3.12
N GLU A 108 17.33 -6.21 3.78
CA GLU A 108 18.17 -7.23 3.12
C GLU A 108 17.45 -7.89 1.94
N ARG A 109 16.16 -8.21 2.09
CA ARG A 109 15.34 -8.77 1.00
C ARG A 109 15.15 -7.78 -0.15
N ILE A 110 15.00 -6.50 0.15
CA ILE A 110 14.89 -5.44 -0.86
C ILE A 110 16.21 -5.28 -1.62
N VAL A 111 17.34 -5.21 -0.91
CA VAL A 111 18.68 -5.15 -1.52
C VAL A 111 18.97 -6.41 -2.35
N SER A 112 18.56 -7.58 -1.89
CA SER A 112 18.67 -8.83 -2.66
C SER A 112 17.84 -8.80 -3.96
N ARG A 113 16.64 -8.18 -3.92
CA ARG A 113 15.75 -8.06 -5.08
C ARG A 113 16.20 -7.01 -6.10
N PHE A 114 16.60 -5.83 -5.64
CA PHE A 114 16.92 -4.68 -6.51
C PHE A 114 18.43 -4.54 -6.78
N GLY A 115 19.28 -5.27 -6.05
CA GLY A 115 20.73 -5.21 -6.14
C GLY A 115 21.35 -4.17 -5.21
N LYS A 116 22.67 -4.28 -4.98
CA LYS A 116 23.44 -3.37 -4.11
C LYS A 116 23.79 -2.02 -4.74
N LYS A 117 23.54 -1.85 -6.04
CA LYS A 117 23.89 -0.62 -6.80
C LYS A 117 22.74 0.39 -6.90
N VAL A 118 21.65 0.18 -6.16
CA VAL A 118 20.55 1.15 -6.06
C VAL A 118 20.84 2.17 -4.95
N THR A 119 20.31 3.38 -5.10
CA THR A 119 20.43 4.48 -4.13
C THR A 119 19.08 4.74 -3.46
#